data_AF-A0A7X7TMD2-F1
#
_entry.id   AF-A0A7X7TMD2-F1
#
_cell.length_a   1.000
_cell.length_b   1.000
_cell.length_c   1.000
_cell.angle_alpha   90.00
_cell.angle_beta   90.00
_cell.angle_gamma   90.00
#
_symmetry.space_group_name_H-M   'P 1'
#
loop_
_entity.id
_entity.type
_entity.pdbx_description
1 polymer ?
#
loop_
_entity_poly.entity_id
_entity_poly.type
_entity_poly.pdbx_seq_one_letter_code
_entity_poly.pdbx_strand_id
1 'polypeptide(L)'
;MHKHLSTLLSMTWNLILIHLLFILLTPLILHLGYFSAVLTLCYVLVLFIIGLQRSHALNISPLKVLAAGYFSQLPGIIPSIFVIFKDLFPFPVVVFEFLVQIWQTPFYPVYPFLPRTSVADIPLYFMVNLIISLIIPLLPAAGAYASKSKK
;
A
#
# COMPACT_ATOMS: atom_id res chain seq x y z
N MET A 1 -26.55 7.07 8.84
CA MET A 1 -25.24 6.59 9.32
C MET A 1 -24.83 5.25 8.66
N HIS A 2 -25.72 4.26 8.61
CA HIS A 2 -25.42 2.90 8.10
C HIS A 2 -24.84 2.83 6.67
N LYS A 3 -25.36 3.63 5.72
CA LYS A 3 -24.93 3.66 4.31
C LYS A 3 -23.52 4.23 4.09
N HIS A 4 -23.06 5.10 4.98
CA HIS A 4 -21.72 5.69 4.88
C HIS A 4 -20.64 4.75 5.40
N LEU A 5 -20.95 3.98 6.46
CA LEU A 5 -20.05 2.96 6.96
C LEU A 5 -19.93 1.79 5.97
N SER A 6 -21.05 1.35 5.37
CA SER A 6 -21.03 0.24 4.41
C SER A 6 -20.21 0.56 3.15
N THR A 7 -20.31 1.78 2.63
CA THR A 7 -19.52 2.21 1.45
C THR A 7 -18.03 2.34 1.76
N LEU A 8 -17.68 2.83 2.96
CA LEU A 8 -16.29 2.86 3.42
C LEU A 8 -15.72 1.45 3.54
N LEU A 9 -16.41 0.55 4.26
CA LEU A 9 -15.97 -0.84 4.45
C LEU A 9 -15.85 -1.59 3.12
N SER A 10 -16.80 -1.41 2.20
CA SER A 10 -16.74 -1.99 0.86
C SER A 10 -15.50 -1.52 0.10
N MET A 11 -15.19 -0.21 0.16
CA MET A 11 -13.98 0.32 -0.47
C MET A 11 -12.70 -0.23 0.18
N THR A 12 -12.65 -0.26 1.52
CA THR A 12 -11.52 -0.84 2.27
C THR A 12 -11.29 -2.29 1.88
N TRP A 13 -12.34 -3.11 1.86
CA TRP A 13 -12.24 -4.53 1.51
C TRP A 13 -11.76 -4.74 0.08
N ASN A 14 -12.27 -3.96 -0.88
CA ASN A 14 -11.78 -4.02 -2.26
C ASN A 14 -10.28 -3.72 -2.35
N LEU A 15 -9.80 -2.69 -1.65
CA LEU A 15 -8.39 -2.32 -1.63
C LEU A 15 -7.52 -3.40 -0.96
N ILE A 16 -8.00 -4.01 0.13
CA ILE A 16 -7.34 -5.15 0.79
C ILE A 16 -7.22 -6.32 -0.19
N LEU A 17 -8.31 -6.71 -0.85
CA LEU A 17 -8.31 -7.84 -1.78
C LEU A 17 -7.36 -7.61 -2.96
N ILE A 18 -7.34 -6.41 -3.52
CA ILE A 18 -6.39 -6.04 -4.57
C ILE A 18 -4.95 -6.15 -4.04
N HIS A 19 -4.67 -5.61 -2.86
CA HIS A 19 -3.34 -5.65 -2.29
C HIS A 19 -2.86 -7.10 -2.03
N LEU A 20 -3.71 -7.94 -1.45
CA LEU A 20 -3.44 -9.37 -1.24
C LEU A 20 -3.22 -10.11 -2.57
N LEU A 21 -4.00 -9.81 -3.61
CA LEU A 21 -3.79 -10.37 -4.93
C LEU A 21 -2.39 -10.05 -5.46
N PHE A 22 -1.95 -8.79 -5.34
CA PHE A 22 -0.61 -8.38 -5.78
C PHE A 22 0.52 -8.97 -4.92
N ILE A 23 0.29 -9.17 -3.61
CA ILE A 23 1.21 -9.93 -2.75
C ILE A 23 1.40 -11.35 -3.31
N LEU A 24 0.32 -12.04 -3.68
CA LEU A 24 0.37 -13.40 -4.20
C LEU A 24 0.98 -13.49 -5.61
N LEU A 25 0.72 -12.49 -6.47
CA LEU A 25 1.26 -12.44 -7.83
C LEU A 25 2.77 -12.15 -7.86
N THR A 26 3.26 -11.37 -6.90
CA THR A 26 4.64 -10.87 -6.95
C THR A 26 5.69 -12.00 -6.96
N PRO A 27 5.66 -13.00 -6.06
CA PRO A 27 6.64 -14.09 -6.11
C PRO A 27 6.70 -14.81 -7.47
N LEU A 28 5.54 -15.00 -8.13
CA LEU A 28 5.44 -15.71 -9.41
C LEU A 28 6.19 -15.00 -10.54
N ILE A 29 6.27 -13.67 -10.45
CA ILE A 29 6.85 -12.85 -11.52
C ILE A 29 8.27 -12.37 -11.22
N LEU A 30 8.76 -12.50 -9.97
CA LEU A 30 10.11 -12.07 -9.59
C LEU A 30 11.18 -12.82 -10.41
N HIS A 31 10.86 -14.01 -10.90
CA HIS A 31 11.69 -14.79 -11.82
C HIS A 31 11.97 -14.09 -13.16
N LEU A 32 11.21 -13.06 -13.52
CA LEU A 32 11.40 -12.26 -14.74
C LEU A 32 12.46 -11.16 -14.59
N GLY A 33 13.16 -11.09 -13.45
CA GLY A 33 14.22 -10.11 -13.22
C GLY A 33 13.71 -8.67 -13.27
N TYR A 34 14.41 -7.77 -13.98
CA TYR A 34 14.03 -6.35 -14.07
C TYR A 34 12.65 -6.12 -14.70
N PHE A 35 12.16 -7.04 -15.54
CA PHE A 35 10.82 -6.93 -16.12
C PHE A 35 9.71 -7.05 -15.07
N SER A 36 10.01 -7.62 -13.89
CA SER A 36 9.05 -7.73 -12.79
C SER A 36 8.53 -6.38 -12.29
N ALA A 37 9.28 -5.27 -12.49
CA ALA A 37 8.85 -3.93 -12.11
C ALA A 37 7.57 -3.47 -12.79
N VAL A 38 7.24 -4.05 -13.95
CA VAL A 38 5.96 -3.81 -14.63
C VAL A 38 4.78 -4.14 -13.71
N LEU A 39 4.88 -5.14 -12.84
CA LEU A 39 3.80 -5.46 -11.91
C LEU A 39 3.59 -4.39 -10.85
N THR A 40 4.66 -3.79 -10.31
CA THR A 40 4.52 -2.67 -9.39
C THR A 40 3.85 -1.47 -10.08
N LEU A 41 4.18 -1.22 -11.35
CA LEU A 41 3.49 -0.20 -12.15
C LEU A 41 2.01 -0.55 -12.35
N CYS A 42 1.69 -1.80 -12.69
CA CYS A 42 0.32 -2.28 -12.78
C CYS A 42 -0.42 -2.13 -11.44
N TYR A 43 0.23 -2.41 -10.32
CA TYR A 43 -0.34 -2.27 -8.98
C TYR A 43 -0.76 -0.82 -8.71
N VAL A 44 0.18 0.12 -8.92
CA VAL A 44 -0.06 1.56 -8.76
C VAL A 44 -1.20 2.03 -9.67
N LEU A 45 -1.22 1.59 -10.92
CA LEU A 45 -2.27 1.93 -11.88
C LEU A 45 -3.64 1.37 -11.46
N VAL A 46 -3.71 0.12 -11.02
CA VAL A 46 -4.95 -0.52 -10.56
C VAL A 46 -5.52 0.22 -9.36
N LEU A 47 -4.70 0.63 -8.39
CA LEU A 47 -5.14 1.43 -7.25
C LEU A 47 -5.78 2.75 -7.70
N PHE A 48 -5.15 3.46 -8.63
CA PHE A 48 -5.69 4.70 -9.19
C PHE A 48 -7.02 4.47 -9.92
N ILE A 49 -7.08 3.47 -10.80
CA ILE A 49 -8.29 3.13 -11.57
C ILE A 49 -9.44 2.74 -10.65
N ILE A 50 -9.17 1.97 -9.60
CA ILE A 50 -10.19 1.55 -8.63
C ILE A 50 -10.71 2.76 -7.86
N GLY A 51 -9.83 3.68 -7.45
CA GLY A 51 -10.23 4.95 -6.88
C GLY A 51 -11.16 5.75 -7.79
N LEU A 52 -10.79 5.88 -9.06
CA LEU A 52 -11.56 6.56 -10.10
C LEU A 52 -12.95 5.92 -10.29
N GLN A 53 -13.00 4.62 -10.60
CA GLN A 53 -14.23 3.90 -10.94
C GLN A 53 -15.16 3.74 -9.75
N ARG A 54 -14.64 3.36 -8.57
CA ARG A 54 -15.47 3.13 -7.38
C ARG A 54 -15.96 4.44 -6.76
N SER A 55 -15.18 5.52 -6.84
CA SER A 55 -15.69 6.84 -6.42
C SER A 55 -16.90 7.27 -7.22
N HIS A 56 -16.86 7.08 -8.55
CA HIS A 56 -17.99 7.34 -9.43
C HIS A 56 -19.20 6.44 -9.11
N ALA A 57 -19.00 5.12 -9.04
CA ALA A 57 -20.08 4.15 -8.85
C ALA A 57 -20.73 4.23 -7.47
N LEU A 58 -19.95 4.46 -6.41
CA LEU A 58 -20.44 4.51 -5.02
C LEU A 58 -20.79 5.92 -4.56
N ASN A 59 -20.55 6.94 -5.40
CA ASN A 59 -20.69 8.36 -5.06
C ASN A 59 -20.01 8.74 -3.73
N ILE A 60 -18.77 8.25 -3.54
CA ILE A 60 -17.96 8.51 -2.33
C ILE A 60 -16.96 9.64 -2.57
N SER A 61 -16.68 10.42 -1.53
CA SER A 61 -15.71 11.52 -1.61
C SER A 61 -14.26 11.01 -1.64
N PRO A 62 -13.32 11.78 -2.23
CA PRO A 62 -11.90 11.44 -2.21
C PRO A 62 -11.36 11.22 -0.79
N LEU A 63 -11.82 12.01 0.18
CA LEU A 63 -11.44 11.85 1.59
C LEU A 63 -11.88 10.49 2.17
N LYS A 64 -13.06 9.98 1.80
CA LYS A 64 -13.50 8.64 2.22
C LYS A 64 -12.69 7.55 1.55
N VAL A 65 -12.29 7.74 0.29
CA VAL A 65 -11.39 6.82 -0.40
C VAL A 65 -10.01 6.81 0.25
N LEU A 66 -9.50 7.97 0.65
CA LEU A 66 -8.25 8.09 1.39
C LEU A 66 -8.32 7.34 2.73
N ALA A 67 -9.40 7.55 3.49
CA ALA A 67 -9.63 6.83 4.74
C ALA A 67 -9.69 5.31 4.51
N ALA A 68 -10.42 4.85 3.49
CA ALA A 68 -10.46 3.43 3.11
C ALA A 68 -9.08 2.90 2.74
N GLY A 69 -8.27 3.70 2.04
CA GLY A 69 -6.87 3.40 1.73
C GLY A 69 -6.05 3.19 2.98
N TYR A 70 -6.10 4.11 3.95
CA TYR A 70 -5.39 3.93 5.23
C TYR A 70 -5.88 2.72 6.01
N PHE A 71 -7.19 2.47 6.07
CA PHE A 71 -7.73 1.25 6.70
C PHE A 71 -7.22 -0.02 6.02
N SER A 72 -7.14 -0.02 4.69
CA SER A 72 -6.62 -1.16 3.93
C SER A 72 -5.14 -1.40 4.19
N GLN A 73 -4.37 -0.37 4.56
CA GLN A 73 -2.93 -0.45 4.78
C GLN A 73 -2.55 -0.62 6.26
N LEU A 74 -3.51 -0.70 7.18
CA LEU A 74 -3.22 -0.94 8.61
C LEU A 74 -2.30 -2.13 8.88
N PRO A 75 -2.42 -3.28 8.18
CA PRO A 75 -1.49 -4.39 8.38
C PRO A 75 -0.03 -4.08 8.02
N GLY A 76 0.23 -3.05 7.22
CA GLY A 76 1.59 -2.53 6.97
C GLY A 76 1.96 -1.37 7.90
N ILE A 77 1.03 -0.44 8.15
CA ILE A 77 1.26 0.76 8.98
C ILE A 77 1.56 0.37 10.42
N ILE A 78 0.75 -0.50 11.03
CA ILE A 78 0.89 -0.87 12.45
C ILE A 78 2.27 -1.50 12.70
N PRO A 79 2.71 -2.53 11.95
CA PRO A 79 4.07 -3.06 12.09
C PRO A 79 5.16 -2.02 11.82
N SER A 80 4.97 -1.13 10.84
CA SER A 80 5.95 -0.08 10.54
C SER A 80 6.18 0.86 11.74
N ILE A 81 5.12 1.20 12.48
CA ILE A 81 5.23 2.01 13.70
C ILE A 81 6.07 1.29 14.77
N PHE A 82 5.84 0.00 15.01
CA PHE A 82 6.65 -0.77 15.97
C PHE A 82 8.12 -0.80 15.59
N VAL A 83 8.43 -0.94 14.29
CA VAL A 83 9.81 -0.96 13.80
C VAL A 83 10.47 0.42 13.92
N ILE A 84 9.75 1.50 13.58
CA ILE A 84 10.26 2.88 13.69
C ILE A 84 10.57 3.25 15.14
N PHE A 85 9.71 2.86 16.08
CA PHE A 85 9.84 3.18 17.50
C PHE A 85 10.43 2.03 18.33
N LYS A 86 11.21 1.14 17.71
CA LYS A 86 11.72 -0.09 18.34
C LYS A 86 12.41 0.15 19.69
N ASP A 87 13.13 1.26 19.84
CA ASP A 87 13.90 1.59 21.04
C ASP A 87 13.02 1.95 22.25
N LEU A 88 11.73 2.21 22.02
CA LEU A 88 10.76 2.51 23.08
C LEU A 88 10.09 1.23 23.63
N PHE A 89 10.30 0.09 23.01
CA PHE A 89 9.62 -1.16 23.37
C PHE A 89 10.56 -2.13 24.08
N PRO A 90 10.09 -2.81 25.16
CA PRO A 90 10.90 -3.76 25.91
C PRO A 90 10.97 -5.16 25.25
N PHE A 91 10.53 -5.31 23.99
CA PHE A 91 10.46 -6.58 23.28
C PHE A 91 11.07 -6.48 21.87
N PRO A 92 11.60 -7.60 21.32
CA PRO A 92 12.16 -7.60 19.98
C PRO A 92 11.11 -7.36 18.90
N VAL A 93 11.44 -6.54 17.90
CA VAL A 93 10.51 -6.14 16.83
C VAL A 93 10.60 -7.00 15.55
N VAL A 94 11.38 -8.08 15.56
CA VAL A 94 11.67 -8.94 14.38
C VAL A 94 10.40 -9.42 13.68
N VAL A 95 9.36 -9.78 14.43
CA VAL A 95 8.07 -10.20 13.86
C VAL A 95 7.42 -9.05 13.06
N PHE A 96 7.51 -7.81 13.55
CA PHE A 96 6.98 -6.65 12.85
C PHE A 96 7.80 -6.32 11.59
N GLU A 97 9.12 -6.48 11.62
CA GLU A 97 9.97 -6.32 10.45
C GLU A 97 9.59 -7.30 9.32
N PHE A 98 9.28 -8.54 9.70
CA PHE A 98 8.77 -9.56 8.77
C PHE A 98 7.38 -9.21 8.22
N LEU A 99 6.46 -8.73 9.07
CA LEU A 99 5.12 -8.33 8.63
C LEU A 99 5.16 -7.15 7.65
N VAL A 100 6.00 -6.14 7.92
CA VAL A 100 6.21 -5.01 6.99
C VAL A 100 6.69 -5.52 5.63
N GLN A 101 7.66 -6.41 5.65
CA GLN A 101 8.24 -7.01 4.44
C GLN A 101 7.18 -7.74 3.61
N ILE A 102 6.38 -8.61 4.23
CA ILE A 102 5.27 -9.30 3.54
C ILE A 102 4.27 -8.29 2.98
N TRP A 103 3.84 -7.32 3.78
CA TRP A 103 2.84 -6.36 3.34
C TRP A 103 3.36 -5.53 2.15
N GLN A 104 4.65 -5.22 2.11
CA GLN A 104 5.26 -4.47 1.00
C GLN A 104 5.72 -5.30 -0.19
N THR A 105 5.37 -6.59 -0.24
CA THR A 105 5.72 -7.46 -1.37
C THR A 105 5.41 -6.84 -2.74
N PRO A 106 4.27 -6.15 -3.00
CA PRO A 106 3.98 -5.55 -4.31
C PRO A 106 5.02 -4.55 -4.83
N PHE A 107 5.89 -4.02 -3.98
CA PHE A 107 6.97 -3.09 -4.34
C PHE A 107 8.35 -3.75 -4.43
N TYR A 108 8.49 -5.03 -4.06
CA TYR A 108 9.75 -5.76 -4.16
C TYR A 108 10.39 -5.70 -5.56
N PRO A 109 9.61 -5.80 -6.66
CA PRO A 109 10.16 -5.69 -8.01
C PRO A 109 10.92 -4.39 -8.33
N VAL A 110 10.67 -3.30 -7.58
CA VAL A 110 11.35 -2.02 -7.81
C VAL A 110 12.58 -1.80 -6.93
N TYR A 111 12.83 -2.65 -5.92
CA TYR A 111 13.99 -2.49 -5.03
C TYR A 111 15.34 -2.69 -5.70
N PRO A 112 15.51 -3.56 -6.72
CA PRO A 112 16.76 -3.66 -7.46
C PRO A 112 17.22 -2.36 -8.13
N PHE A 113 16.31 -1.38 -8.32
CA PHE A 113 16.64 -0.06 -8.86
C PHE A 113 17.02 0.97 -7.80
N LEU A 114 16.80 0.67 -6.51
CA LEU A 114 17.23 1.55 -5.43
C LEU A 114 18.75 1.45 -5.25
N PRO A 115 19.42 2.55 -4.89
CA PRO A 115 20.82 2.51 -4.49
C PRO A 115 21.04 1.46 -3.39
N ARG A 116 22.12 0.68 -3.51
CA ARG A 116 22.55 -0.28 -2.47
C ARG A 116 23.24 0.46 -1.32
N THR A 117 22.50 1.37 -0.70
CA THR A 117 22.96 2.21 0.41
C THR A 117 22.17 1.87 1.68
N SER A 118 22.74 2.22 2.82
CA SER A 118 22.09 2.14 4.13
C SER A 118 22.06 3.52 4.80
N VAL A 119 21.08 3.72 5.69
CA VAL A 119 21.00 4.88 6.58
C VAL A 119 20.97 4.34 8.00
N ALA A 120 21.92 4.77 8.83
CA ALA A 120 22.08 4.26 10.20
C ALA A 120 22.09 2.72 10.26
N ASP A 121 22.90 2.09 9.39
CA ASP A 121 23.03 0.63 9.23
C ASP A 121 21.76 -0.12 8.78
N ILE A 122 20.68 0.59 8.44
CA ILE A 122 19.45 0.00 7.93
C ILE A 122 19.40 0.16 6.41
N PRO A 123 19.16 -0.92 5.62
CA PRO A 123 19.08 -0.83 4.18
C PRO A 123 18.01 0.16 3.69
N LEU A 124 18.33 0.95 2.67
CA LEU A 124 17.43 1.98 2.14
C LEU A 124 16.08 1.41 1.69
N TYR A 125 16.07 0.23 1.05
CA TYR A 125 14.82 -0.41 0.63
C TYR A 125 13.91 -0.73 1.84
N PHE A 126 14.49 -1.04 3.00
CA PHE A 126 13.73 -1.33 4.20
C PHE A 126 13.12 -0.04 4.78
N MET A 127 13.87 1.06 4.75
CA MET A 127 13.33 2.39 5.10
C MET A 127 12.15 2.79 4.20
N VAL A 128 12.25 2.51 2.90
CA VAL A 128 11.14 2.73 1.96
C VAL A 128 9.91 1.90 2.36
N ASN A 129 10.09 0.64 2.77
CA ASN A 129 8.97 -0.21 3.20
C ASN A 129 8.19 0.37 4.38
N LEU A 130 8.89 1.02 5.31
CA LEU A 130 8.27 1.61 6.51
C LEU A 130 7.35 2.79 6.17
N ILE A 131 7.66 3.53 5.11
CA ILE A 131 6.91 4.73 4.74
C ILE A 131 5.89 4.49 3.63
N ILE A 132 6.08 3.48 2.78
CA ILE A 132 5.26 3.33 1.58
C ILE A 132 3.80 3.02 1.91
N SER A 133 3.52 2.32 3.02
CA SER A 133 2.16 2.10 3.54
C SER A 133 1.40 3.40 3.82
N LEU A 134 2.11 4.50 4.11
CA LEU A 134 1.53 5.82 4.38
C LEU A 134 1.24 6.60 3.08
N ILE A 135 1.93 6.25 1.99
CA ILE A 135 1.85 6.93 0.69
C ILE A 135 0.86 6.23 -0.23
N ILE A 136 0.82 4.89 -0.24
CA ILE A 136 -0.08 4.07 -1.08
C ILE A 136 -1.55 4.55 -1.06
N PRO A 137 -2.15 4.90 0.10
CA PRO A 137 -3.53 5.40 0.17
C PRO A 137 -3.82 6.65 -0.67
N LEU A 138 -2.80 7.44 -1.01
CA LEU A 138 -2.93 8.62 -1.85
C LEU A 138 -3.31 8.28 -3.30
N LEU A 139 -2.92 7.09 -3.80
CA LEU A 139 -3.20 6.67 -5.18
C LEU A 139 -4.69 6.48 -5.48
N PRO A 140 -5.46 5.67 -4.72
CA PRO A 140 -6.90 5.57 -4.94
C PRO A 140 -7.60 6.89 -4.63
N ALA A 141 -7.12 7.69 -3.68
CA ALA A 141 -7.67 9.01 -3.38
C ALA A 141 -7.50 9.99 -4.54
N ALA A 142 -6.33 9.98 -5.20
CA ALA A 142 -6.06 10.76 -6.40
C ALA A 142 -6.98 10.35 -7.57
N GLY A 143 -7.17 9.05 -7.77
CA GLY A 143 -8.15 8.53 -8.75
C GLY A 143 -9.57 9.03 -8.46
N ALA A 144 -10.00 8.99 -7.20
CA ALA A 144 -11.30 9.50 -6.78
C ALA A 144 -11.44 11.02 -6.99
N TYR A 145 -10.39 11.79 -6.72
CA TYR A 145 -10.36 13.23 -6.98
C TYR A 145 -10.50 13.54 -8.47
N ALA A 146 -9.74 12.83 -9.32
CA ALA A 146 -9.85 12.96 -10.77
C ALA A 146 -11.25 12.62 -11.30
N SER A 147 -11.96 11.67 -10.67
CA SER A 147 -13.36 11.35 -11.02
C SER A 147 -14.31 12.53 -10.76
N LYS A 148 -14.04 13.34 -9.74
CA LYS A 148 -14.91 14.48 -9.38
C LYS A 148 -14.61 15.72 -10.20
N SER A 149 -13.36 15.93 -10.61
CA SER A 149 -12.95 17.05 -11.45
C SER A 149 -13.46 16.97 -12.90
N LYS A 150 -13.97 15.80 -13.34
CA LYS A 150 -14.56 15.60 -14.67
C LYS A 150 -16.07 15.87 -14.72
N LYS A 151 -16.66 16.36 -13.63
CA LYS A 151 -18.04 16.88 -13.56
C LYS A 151 -18.01 18.39 -13.47
#